data_AF-A0A7H8PSK3-F1
#
_entry.id   AF-A0A7H8PSK3-F1
#
_cell.length_a   1.000
_cell.length_b   1.000
_cell.length_c   1.000
_cell.angle_alpha   90.00
_cell.angle_beta   90.00
_cell.angle_gamma   90.00
#
_symmetry.space_group_name_H-M   'P 1'
#
loop_
_entity.id
_entity.type
_entity.pdbx_description
1 polymer ?
#
loop_
_entity_poly.entity_id
_entity_poly.type
_entity_poly.pdbx_seq_one_letter_code
_entity_poly.pdbx_strand_id
1 'polypeptide(L)'
;MKTTSNTNYHIDRSIILFFIGVIIISASVFGYRLANHTPCDIVDFSFDSSSLRVGEIIRFKDKTKGIVNEREWDFGDSTKIDTRIAPFHTYEHPGQYTVRLRINGNCEGITQTLTIKEKAFVLDSTKLARFKVPVSIEVGKELRIKDETKNARTWEWRFGETADVNSTDKNPKYVYKTPGLKTITLIVNGDVRYGTKKKINVLPKPSLVDNKPVRRVPRNSPKSTIPYAPTIGVAPISDKPKETKAPFIGLNKLKEKLLLVADEKQTAKNFNEYLCGNLNLSIVVNRKKTTFIEFCQRIKGKGIKIKELEIVRAENNCIKNLVIRYSKTGLF
;
A
#
# COMPACT_ATOMS: atom_id res chain seq x y z
N MET A 1 -47.24 4.81 85.78
CA MET A 1 -45.92 4.22 86.10
C MET A 1 -45.67 3.05 85.17
N LYS A 2 -44.79 3.20 84.16
CA LYS A 2 -44.32 2.08 83.33
C LYS A 2 -42.98 1.62 83.90
N THR A 3 -42.95 0.38 84.37
CA THR A 3 -41.76 -0.32 84.87
C THR A 3 -40.86 -0.67 83.70
N THR A 4 -39.67 -0.06 83.64
CA THR A 4 -38.63 -0.42 82.68
C THR A 4 -37.78 -1.51 83.31
N SER A 5 -37.95 -2.76 82.86
CA SER A 5 -37.08 -3.88 83.28
C SER A 5 -35.71 -3.75 82.62
N ASN A 6 -34.69 -3.41 83.40
CA ASN A 6 -33.30 -3.45 82.96
C ASN A 6 -32.80 -4.90 83.05
N THR A 7 -32.89 -5.64 81.94
CA THR A 7 -32.21 -6.92 81.77
C THR A 7 -30.70 -6.69 81.66
N ASN A 8 -29.96 -7.00 82.73
CA ASN A 8 -28.50 -7.03 82.72
C ASN A 8 -28.03 -8.31 82.02
N TYR A 9 -27.55 -8.18 80.78
CA TYR A 9 -26.93 -9.28 80.06
C TYR A 9 -25.52 -9.52 80.60
N HIS A 10 -25.31 -10.61 81.34
CA HIS A 10 -23.98 -11.10 81.71
C HIS A 10 -23.45 -12.00 80.59
N ILE A 11 -22.58 -11.45 79.74
CA ILE A 11 -21.88 -12.25 78.72
C ILE A 11 -20.72 -12.95 79.42
N ASP A 12 -20.64 -14.28 79.28
CA ASP A 12 -19.55 -15.08 79.84
C ASP A 12 -18.20 -14.60 79.28
N ARG A 13 -17.21 -14.45 80.16
CA ARG A 13 -15.84 -14.07 79.81
C ARG A 13 -15.23 -15.01 78.77
N SER A 14 -15.59 -16.30 78.80
CA SER A 14 -15.15 -17.30 77.82
C SER A 14 -15.70 -16.99 76.42
N ILE A 15 -16.94 -16.50 76.34
CA ILE A 15 -17.58 -16.08 75.10
C ILE A 15 -16.93 -14.80 74.56
N ILE A 16 -16.63 -13.84 75.44
CA ILE A 16 -15.91 -12.61 75.07
C ILE A 16 -14.52 -12.93 74.49
N LEU A 17 -13.77 -13.81 75.16
CA LEU A 17 -12.44 -14.23 74.69
C LEU A 17 -12.50 -14.97 73.35
N PHE A 18 -13.52 -15.79 73.13
CA PHE A 18 -13.76 -16.45 71.85
C PHE A 18 -14.01 -15.41 70.73
N PHE A 19 -14.88 -14.42 70.96
CA PHE A 19 -15.14 -13.37 69.97
C PHE A 19 -13.90 -12.53 69.66
N ILE A 20 -13.08 -12.20 70.67
CA ILE A 20 -11.80 -11.50 70.47
C ILE A 20 -10.85 -12.36 69.61
N GLY A 21 -10.76 -13.67 69.88
CA GLY A 21 -9.96 -14.59 69.07
C GLY A 21 -10.39 -14.65 67.61
N VAL A 22 -11.71 -14.73 67.35
CA VAL A 22 -12.27 -14.72 65.99
C VAL A 22 -12.00 -13.39 65.27
N ILE A 23 -12.12 -12.26 65.98
CA ILE A 23 -11.82 -10.93 65.41
C ILE A 23 -10.35 -10.82 65.04
N ILE A 24 -9.43 -11.31 65.89
CA ILE A 24 -7.99 -11.30 65.60
C ILE A 24 -7.69 -12.16 64.37
N ILE A 25 -8.21 -13.38 64.30
CA ILE A 25 -8.03 -14.27 63.15
C ILE A 25 -8.59 -13.62 61.87
N SER A 26 -9.79 -13.05 61.94
CA SER A 26 -10.41 -12.34 60.81
C SER A 26 -9.58 -11.13 60.36
N ALA A 27 -9.09 -10.33 61.30
CA ALA A 27 -8.24 -9.18 61.03
C ALA A 27 -6.88 -9.59 60.45
N SER A 28 -6.29 -10.70 60.92
CA SER A 28 -5.06 -11.27 60.35
C SER A 28 -5.28 -11.77 58.93
N VAL A 29 -6.37 -12.48 58.65
CA VAL A 29 -6.72 -12.93 57.30
C VAL A 29 -6.99 -11.73 56.38
N PHE A 30 -7.71 -10.72 56.86
CA PHE A 30 -7.99 -9.49 56.12
C PHE A 30 -6.70 -8.71 55.83
N GLY A 31 -5.82 -8.56 56.82
CA GLY A 31 -4.52 -7.93 56.66
C GLY A 31 -3.63 -8.67 55.66
N TYR A 32 -3.61 -10.01 55.71
CA TYR A 32 -2.92 -10.83 54.72
C TYR A 32 -3.49 -10.64 53.31
N ARG A 33 -4.83 -10.56 53.18
CA ARG A 33 -5.47 -10.28 51.88
C ARG A 33 -5.15 -8.88 51.38
N LEU A 34 -5.13 -7.87 52.24
CA LEU A 34 -4.78 -6.50 51.87
C LEU A 34 -3.32 -6.38 51.43
N ALA A 35 -2.40 -7.02 52.15
CA ALA A 35 -0.97 -7.00 51.84
C ALA A 35 -0.65 -7.67 50.50
N ASN A 36 -1.40 -8.69 50.11
CA ASN A 36 -1.24 -9.41 48.85
C ASN A 36 -2.17 -8.92 47.72
N HIS A 37 -2.99 -7.90 47.99
CA HIS A 37 -3.87 -7.33 46.97
C HIS A 37 -3.07 -6.41 46.05
N THR A 38 -2.61 -6.92 44.92
CA THR A 38 -2.09 -6.08 43.83
C THR A 38 -3.27 -5.46 43.08
N PRO A 39 -3.51 -4.13 43.16
CA PRO A 39 -4.52 -3.51 42.31
C PRO A 39 -4.15 -3.76 40.85
N CYS A 40 -5.09 -4.25 40.06
CA CYS A 40 -4.89 -4.41 38.63
C CYS A 40 -4.82 -3.01 38.01
N ASP A 41 -3.60 -2.55 37.76
CA ASP A 41 -3.36 -1.41 36.88
C ASP A 41 -3.84 -1.75 35.46
N ILE A 42 -4.00 -0.72 34.62
CA ILE A 42 -4.44 -0.89 33.23
C ILE A 42 -3.45 -1.81 32.50
N VAL A 43 -3.85 -3.06 32.29
CA VAL A 43 -3.13 -4.04 31.48
C VAL A 43 -3.40 -3.71 30.01
N ASP A 44 -2.34 -3.31 29.33
CA ASP A 44 -2.35 -2.93 27.93
C ASP A 44 -1.20 -3.64 27.21
N PHE A 45 -1.39 -3.90 25.93
CA PHE A 45 -0.35 -4.45 25.09
C PHE A 45 -0.43 -3.92 23.66
N SER A 46 0.66 -4.12 22.94
CA SER A 46 0.72 -3.82 21.52
C SER A 46 1.40 -4.95 20.77
N PHE A 47 1.22 -4.98 19.46
CA PHE A 47 1.91 -5.92 18.59
C PHE A 47 2.55 -5.19 17.41
N ASP A 48 3.55 -5.83 16.83
CA ASP A 48 4.30 -5.36 15.68
C ASP A 48 4.34 -6.47 14.63
N SER A 49 3.91 -6.15 13.41
CA SER A 49 3.99 -7.04 12.25
C SER A 49 3.93 -6.24 10.95
N SER A 50 4.60 -6.74 9.90
CA SER A 50 4.50 -6.19 8.55
C SER A 50 3.11 -6.37 7.95
N SER A 51 2.46 -7.52 8.22
CA SER A 51 1.09 -7.78 7.82
C SER A 51 0.45 -8.86 8.72
N LEU A 52 -0.87 -9.00 8.64
CA LEU A 52 -1.61 -9.99 9.42
C LEU A 52 -2.04 -11.11 8.49
N ARG A 53 -1.12 -12.04 8.22
CA ARG A 53 -1.33 -13.19 7.33
C ARG A 53 -0.81 -14.47 7.94
N VAL A 54 -1.40 -15.59 7.50
CA VAL A 54 -0.96 -16.94 7.86
C VAL A 54 0.55 -17.09 7.66
N GLY A 55 1.22 -17.58 8.71
CA GLY A 55 2.66 -17.84 8.73
C GLY A 55 3.56 -16.61 8.88
N GLU A 56 3.02 -15.39 9.04
CA GLU A 56 3.82 -14.21 9.39
C GLU A 56 4.06 -14.12 10.90
N ILE A 57 5.27 -13.73 11.29
CA ILE A 57 5.67 -13.58 12.70
C ILE A 57 5.13 -12.27 13.24
N ILE A 58 4.36 -12.34 14.31
CA ILE A 58 3.83 -11.21 15.05
C ILE A 58 4.58 -11.12 16.38
N ARG A 59 5.14 -9.95 16.68
CA ARG A 59 5.81 -9.69 17.96
C ARG A 59 4.87 -8.96 18.90
N PHE A 60 4.61 -9.52 20.07
CA PHE A 60 3.81 -8.88 21.11
C PHE A 60 4.71 -8.14 22.12
N LYS A 61 4.19 -7.05 22.67
CA LYS A 61 4.87 -6.18 23.63
C LYS A 61 3.88 -5.78 24.71
N ASP A 62 4.18 -6.17 25.94
CA ASP A 62 3.51 -5.70 27.14
C ASP A 62 3.71 -4.18 27.32
N LYS A 63 2.62 -3.46 27.58
CA LYS A 63 2.58 -2.02 27.89
C LYS A 63 1.92 -1.73 29.24
N THR A 64 1.70 -2.77 30.04
CA THR A 64 1.12 -2.69 31.37
C THR A 64 1.95 -1.75 32.24
N LYS A 65 1.26 -0.87 32.96
CA LYS A 65 1.86 -0.03 34.01
C LYS A 65 1.73 -0.74 35.36
N GLY A 66 2.62 -0.46 36.30
CA GLY A 66 2.56 -1.05 37.64
C GLY A 66 3.52 -2.22 37.84
N ILE A 67 3.22 -3.05 38.85
CA ILE A 67 4.05 -4.18 39.25
C ILE A 67 3.65 -5.42 38.44
N VAL A 68 4.57 -5.90 37.62
CA VAL A 68 4.39 -7.08 36.76
C VAL A 68 5.39 -8.17 37.13
N ASN A 69 4.94 -9.17 37.89
CA ASN A 69 5.76 -10.31 38.31
C ASN A 69 5.64 -11.47 37.31
N GLU A 70 4.42 -11.71 36.81
CA GLU A 70 4.12 -12.81 35.89
C GLU A 70 3.26 -12.33 34.72
N ARG A 71 3.45 -12.98 33.57
CA ARG A 71 2.75 -12.71 32.32
C ARG A 71 2.27 -14.02 31.74
N GLU A 72 1.08 -13.98 31.16
CA GLU A 72 0.49 -15.08 30.43
C GLU A 72 -0.21 -14.53 29.20
N TRP A 73 0.24 -14.96 28.03
CA TRP A 73 -0.31 -14.60 26.74
C TRP A 73 -1.13 -15.78 26.22
N ASP A 74 -2.41 -15.52 25.96
CA ASP A 74 -3.28 -16.39 25.20
C ASP A 74 -3.53 -15.74 23.83
N PHE A 75 -3.13 -16.41 22.76
CA PHE A 75 -3.28 -15.90 21.40
C PHE A 75 -4.65 -16.21 20.79
N GLY A 76 -5.50 -16.96 21.48
CA GLY A 76 -6.87 -17.25 21.05
C GLY A 76 -6.98 -18.29 19.93
N ASP A 77 -5.89 -18.98 19.59
CA ASP A 77 -5.81 -20.01 18.54
C ASP A 77 -5.58 -21.42 19.09
N SER A 78 -5.84 -21.63 20.38
CA SER A 78 -5.60 -22.89 21.13
C SER A 78 -4.14 -23.29 21.31
N THR A 79 -3.19 -22.42 20.95
CA THR A 79 -1.78 -22.66 21.28
C THR A 79 -1.53 -22.52 22.79
N LYS A 80 -0.41 -23.09 23.25
CA LYS A 80 -0.05 -23.05 24.68
C LYS A 80 0.19 -21.61 25.13
N ILE A 81 -0.26 -21.30 26.34
CA ILE A 81 -0.01 -20.01 26.99
C ILE A 81 1.50 -19.72 27.01
N ASP A 82 1.87 -18.51 26.61
CA ASP A 82 3.26 -18.04 26.61
C ASP A 82 3.52 -17.10 27.80
N THR A 83 4.66 -17.24 28.47
CA THR A 83 5.00 -16.44 29.66
C THR A 83 6.14 -15.46 29.44
N ARG A 84 6.63 -15.33 28.19
CA ARG A 84 7.73 -14.44 27.84
C ARG A 84 7.31 -12.97 27.88
N ILE A 85 8.30 -12.09 28.10
CA ILE A 85 8.08 -10.63 28.17
C ILE A 85 7.63 -10.05 26.82
N ALA A 86 8.20 -10.56 25.72
CA ALA A 86 7.89 -10.11 24.36
C ALA A 86 7.85 -11.33 23.42
N PRO A 87 6.76 -12.12 23.46
CA PRO A 87 6.68 -13.34 22.68
C PRO A 87 6.52 -13.05 21.19
N PHE A 88 6.96 -14.01 20.39
CA PHE A 88 6.67 -14.08 18.97
C PHE A 88 5.64 -15.17 18.74
N HIS A 89 4.65 -14.89 17.90
CA HIS A 89 3.59 -15.84 17.55
C HIS A 89 3.31 -15.85 16.06
N THR A 90 2.87 -17.00 15.54
CA THR A 90 2.48 -17.19 14.14
C THR A 90 1.18 -17.97 14.10
N TYR A 91 0.21 -17.50 13.31
CA TYR A 91 -1.06 -18.20 13.12
C TYR A 91 -1.00 -19.10 11.89
N GLU A 92 -1.45 -20.35 12.04
CA GLU A 92 -1.43 -21.36 10.97
C GLU A 92 -2.62 -21.25 10.01
N HIS A 93 -3.73 -20.69 10.48
CA HIS A 93 -4.97 -20.62 9.74
C HIS A 93 -5.50 -19.17 9.66
N PRO A 94 -6.22 -18.80 8.59
CA PRO A 94 -6.88 -17.51 8.52
C PRO A 94 -8.07 -17.50 9.49
N GLY A 95 -8.34 -16.35 10.09
CA GLY A 95 -9.39 -16.27 11.10
C GLY A 95 -9.35 -14.99 11.93
N GLN A 96 -10.28 -14.89 12.87
CA GLN A 96 -10.25 -13.87 13.91
C GLN A 96 -9.82 -14.51 15.22
N TYR A 97 -8.82 -13.92 15.85
CA TYR A 97 -8.21 -14.42 17.08
C TYR A 97 -8.21 -13.32 18.12
N THR A 98 -8.72 -13.63 19.32
CA THR A 98 -8.76 -12.68 20.43
C THR A 98 -7.56 -12.91 21.33
N VAL A 99 -6.59 -11.99 21.28
CA VAL A 99 -5.39 -12.05 22.11
C VAL A 99 -5.68 -11.47 23.49
N ARG A 100 -5.26 -12.19 24.52
CA ARG A 100 -5.43 -11.83 25.93
C ARG A 100 -4.07 -11.84 26.62
N LEU A 101 -3.84 -10.82 27.45
CA LEU A 101 -2.70 -10.73 28.34
C LEU A 101 -3.23 -10.78 29.77
N ARG A 102 -2.82 -11.80 30.53
CA ARG A 102 -3.07 -11.94 31.96
C ARG A 102 -1.78 -11.67 32.73
N ILE A 103 -1.87 -10.82 33.75
CA ILE A 103 -0.77 -10.39 34.60
C ILE A 103 -1.04 -10.87 36.03
N ASN A 104 0.00 -11.37 36.71
CA ASN A 104 -0.04 -11.82 38.11
C ASN A 104 -1.21 -12.79 38.43
N GLY A 105 -1.63 -13.60 37.45
CA GLY A 105 -2.67 -14.62 37.59
C GLY A 105 -4.13 -14.12 37.72
N ASN A 106 -4.38 -12.83 37.95
CA ASN A 106 -5.73 -12.32 38.17
C ASN A 106 -6.06 -11.03 37.41
N CYS A 107 -5.07 -10.34 36.85
CA CYS A 107 -5.28 -9.09 36.12
C CYS A 107 -5.37 -9.37 34.63
N GLU A 108 -6.58 -9.36 34.07
CA GLU A 108 -6.80 -9.45 32.62
C GLU A 108 -7.02 -8.07 32.03
N GLY A 109 -6.31 -7.77 30.95
CA GLY A 109 -6.36 -6.48 30.28
C GLY A 109 -7.39 -6.36 29.17
N ILE A 110 -7.24 -5.28 28.40
CA ILE A 110 -8.02 -5.09 27.17
C ILE A 110 -7.67 -6.21 26.20
N THR A 111 -8.66 -6.97 25.76
CA THR A 111 -8.49 -7.98 24.71
C THR A 111 -8.39 -7.30 23.34
N GLN A 112 -7.46 -7.73 22.49
CA GLN A 112 -7.35 -7.24 21.10
C GLN A 112 -7.68 -8.36 20.11
N THR A 113 -8.63 -8.10 19.20
CA THR A 113 -8.96 -9.05 18.14
C THR A 113 -8.11 -8.80 16.90
N LEU A 114 -7.32 -9.80 16.52
CA LEU A 114 -6.53 -9.82 15.30
C LEU A 114 -7.29 -10.55 14.20
N THR A 115 -7.37 -9.96 13.00
CA THR A 115 -7.89 -10.63 11.81
C THR A 115 -6.74 -11.08 10.93
N ILE A 116 -6.46 -12.38 10.95
CA ILE A 116 -5.41 -13.03 10.16
C ILE A 116 -5.98 -13.42 8.80
N LYS A 117 -5.37 -12.88 7.75
CA LYS A 117 -5.74 -13.15 6.36
C LYS A 117 -4.99 -14.36 5.83
N GLU A 118 -5.46 -14.85 4.70
CA GLU A 118 -4.77 -15.88 3.92
C GLU A 118 -3.31 -15.54 3.66
N LYS A 119 -2.48 -16.60 3.56
CA LYS A 119 -1.07 -16.49 3.22
C LYS A 119 -0.91 -15.69 1.92
N ALA A 120 0.10 -14.83 1.86
CA ALA A 120 0.38 -14.08 0.65
C ALA A 120 0.68 -15.04 -0.51
N PHE A 121 -0.03 -14.87 -1.63
CA PHE A 121 0.27 -15.60 -2.83
C PHE A 121 1.59 -15.09 -3.41
N VAL A 122 2.61 -15.95 -3.42
CA VAL A 122 3.90 -15.68 -4.05
C VAL A 122 3.86 -16.24 -5.46
N LEU A 123 4.04 -15.36 -6.45
CA LEU A 123 4.15 -15.79 -7.84
C LEU A 123 5.46 -16.54 -8.05
N ASP A 124 5.35 -17.77 -8.50
CA ASP A 124 6.47 -18.52 -9.08
C ASP A 124 6.79 -17.99 -10.49
N SER A 125 7.92 -17.30 -10.62
CA SER A 125 8.36 -16.73 -11.90
C SER A 125 8.59 -17.78 -12.99
N THR A 126 8.80 -19.06 -12.62
CA THR A 126 9.01 -20.14 -13.59
C THR A 126 7.74 -20.51 -14.35
N LYS A 127 6.57 -20.26 -13.74
CA LYS A 127 5.23 -20.55 -14.29
C LYS A 127 4.65 -19.40 -15.11
N LEU A 128 5.31 -18.23 -15.11
CA LEU A 128 4.89 -17.09 -15.92
C LEU A 128 5.00 -17.39 -17.42
N ALA A 129 4.01 -16.95 -18.17
CA ALA A 129 4.01 -17.11 -19.61
C ALA A 129 5.10 -16.25 -20.26
N ARG A 130 5.82 -16.80 -21.26
CA ARG A 130 6.96 -16.18 -21.94
C ARG A 130 6.67 -16.06 -23.43
N PHE A 131 6.43 -14.84 -23.89
CA PHE A 131 6.21 -14.55 -25.30
C PHE A 131 6.82 -13.19 -25.68
N LYS A 132 7.10 -12.99 -26.97
CA LYS A 132 7.64 -11.73 -27.50
C LYS A 132 6.59 -11.01 -28.32
N VAL A 133 6.57 -9.68 -28.21
CA VAL A 133 5.65 -8.80 -28.94
C VAL A 133 6.46 -7.62 -29.47
N PRO A 134 6.27 -7.21 -30.74
CA PRO A 134 6.89 -6.00 -31.27
C PRO A 134 6.38 -4.75 -30.54
N VAL A 135 7.15 -3.66 -30.59
CA VAL A 135 6.79 -2.39 -29.93
C VAL A 135 5.54 -1.77 -30.56
N SER A 136 5.40 -1.88 -31.89
CA SER A 136 4.28 -1.36 -32.65
C SER A 136 3.89 -2.23 -33.84
N ILE A 137 2.66 -2.07 -34.31
CA ILE A 137 2.14 -2.66 -35.55
C ILE A 137 1.11 -1.71 -36.18
N GLU A 138 0.96 -1.70 -37.50
CA GLU A 138 -0.10 -0.93 -38.16
C GLU A 138 -1.44 -1.67 -38.13
N VAL A 139 -2.55 -0.93 -38.06
CA VAL A 139 -3.90 -1.47 -38.26
C VAL A 139 -3.97 -2.25 -39.59
N GLY A 140 -4.55 -3.45 -39.54
CA GLY A 140 -4.69 -4.32 -40.70
C GLY A 140 -3.48 -5.22 -41.01
N LYS A 141 -2.32 -5.04 -40.34
CA LYS A 141 -1.20 -5.99 -40.45
C LYS A 141 -1.39 -7.20 -39.51
N GLU A 142 -0.95 -8.37 -39.94
CA GLU A 142 -1.00 -9.61 -39.16
C GLU A 142 0.12 -9.65 -38.12
N LEU A 143 -0.27 -9.68 -36.84
CA LEU A 143 0.61 -9.95 -35.72
C LEU A 143 0.73 -11.46 -35.52
N ARG A 144 1.96 -11.98 -35.51
CA ARG A 144 2.26 -13.39 -35.21
C ARG A 144 3.02 -13.47 -33.90
N ILE A 145 2.49 -14.21 -32.93
CA ILE A 145 3.13 -14.39 -31.62
C ILE A 145 3.54 -15.83 -31.45
N LYS A 146 4.73 -16.03 -30.87
CA LYS A 146 5.24 -17.33 -30.47
C LYS A 146 5.34 -17.40 -28.94
N ASP A 147 4.74 -18.44 -28.36
CA ASP A 147 4.89 -18.75 -26.95
C ASP A 147 6.11 -19.66 -26.70
N GLU A 148 6.92 -19.28 -25.72
CA GLU A 148 8.14 -19.94 -25.26
C GLU A 148 7.98 -20.45 -23.81
N THR A 149 6.75 -20.57 -23.31
CA THR A 149 6.45 -21.01 -21.94
C THR A 149 6.75 -22.49 -21.76
N LYS A 150 7.49 -22.84 -20.70
CA LYS A 150 7.78 -24.24 -20.35
C LYS A 150 6.57 -24.87 -19.65
N ASN A 151 6.30 -26.15 -19.92
CA ASN A 151 5.20 -26.92 -19.31
C ASN A 151 3.79 -26.34 -19.54
N ALA A 152 3.63 -25.52 -20.58
CA ALA A 152 2.33 -25.02 -21.03
C ALA A 152 1.55 -26.14 -21.74
N ARG A 153 0.31 -26.37 -21.31
CA ARG A 153 -0.63 -27.35 -21.90
C ARG A 153 -1.81 -26.68 -22.57
N THR A 154 -2.27 -25.55 -22.03
CA THR A 154 -3.37 -24.74 -22.60
C THR A 154 -2.97 -23.28 -22.66
N TRP A 155 -3.51 -22.56 -23.65
CA TRP A 155 -3.29 -21.13 -23.87
C TRP A 155 -4.63 -20.42 -23.96
N GLU A 156 -4.69 -19.20 -23.44
CA GLU A 156 -5.82 -18.30 -23.59
C GLU A 156 -5.28 -16.90 -23.87
N TRP A 157 -5.45 -16.47 -25.13
CA TRP A 157 -4.96 -15.18 -25.62
C TRP A 157 -6.08 -14.15 -25.66
N ARG A 158 -5.77 -12.95 -25.16
CA ARG A 158 -6.61 -11.76 -25.29
C ARG A 158 -5.77 -10.61 -25.83
N PHE A 159 -6.09 -10.08 -27.00
CA PHE A 159 -5.30 -9.05 -27.68
C PHE A 159 -5.68 -7.62 -27.30
N GLY A 160 -6.74 -7.44 -26.51
CA GLY A 160 -7.12 -6.18 -25.89
C GLY A 160 -7.94 -5.24 -26.77
N GLU A 161 -8.60 -5.75 -27.81
CA GLU A 161 -9.67 -5.01 -28.52
C GLU A 161 -11.05 -5.26 -27.91
N THR A 162 -11.29 -6.48 -27.41
CA THR A 162 -12.50 -6.85 -26.65
C THR A 162 -12.11 -7.52 -25.34
N ALA A 163 -13.10 -7.82 -24.49
CA ALA A 163 -12.90 -8.56 -23.25
C ALA A 163 -12.76 -10.09 -23.47
N ASP A 164 -13.09 -10.56 -24.67
CA ASP A 164 -13.22 -11.96 -25.01
C ASP A 164 -11.88 -12.66 -25.25
N VAL A 165 -11.92 -13.98 -25.23
CA VAL A 165 -10.81 -14.84 -25.65
C VAL A 165 -10.75 -14.82 -27.17
N ASN A 166 -9.57 -14.49 -27.70
CA ASN A 166 -9.36 -14.38 -29.15
C ASN A 166 -8.73 -15.64 -29.75
N SER A 167 -7.93 -16.40 -29.00
CA SER A 167 -7.33 -17.65 -29.47
C SER A 167 -6.90 -18.54 -28.30
N THR A 168 -6.91 -19.85 -28.55
CA THR A 168 -6.39 -20.89 -27.64
C THR A 168 -5.18 -21.63 -28.21
N ASP A 169 -4.67 -21.17 -29.35
CA ASP A 169 -3.50 -21.77 -30.01
C ASP A 169 -2.20 -21.40 -29.29
N LYS A 170 -1.21 -22.28 -29.35
CA LYS A 170 0.14 -21.99 -28.83
C LYS A 170 0.79 -20.78 -29.53
N ASN A 171 0.65 -20.68 -30.85
CA ASN A 171 1.24 -19.63 -31.67
C ASN A 171 0.15 -18.91 -32.47
N PRO A 172 -0.57 -17.96 -31.87
CA PRO A 172 -1.71 -17.31 -32.51
C PRO A 172 -1.28 -16.28 -33.56
N LYS A 173 -2.21 -15.97 -34.44
CA LYS A 173 -2.14 -14.83 -35.35
C LYS A 173 -3.33 -13.90 -35.08
N TYR A 174 -3.12 -12.60 -35.16
CA TYR A 174 -4.17 -11.62 -34.88
C TYR A 174 -4.00 -10.35 -35.71
N VAL A 175 -5.11 -9.72 -36.12
CA VAL A 175 -5.11 -8.47 -36.89
C VAL A 175 -5.91 -7.42 -36.13
N TYR A 176 -5.25 -6.32 -35.76
CA TYR A 176 -5.89 -5.20 -35.08
C TYR A 176 -6.75 -4.38 -36.03
N LYS A 177 -7.99 -4.07 -35.62
CA LYS A 177 -8.94 -3.25 -36.39
C LYS A 177 -8.88 -1.78 -36.00
N THR A 178 -8.52 -1.49 -34.75
CA THR A 178 -8.53 -0.13 -34.20
C THR A 178 -7.13 0.30 -33.75
N PRO A 179 -6.71 1.55 -34.03
CA PRO A 179 -5.43 2.07 -33.56
C PRO A 179 -5.45 2.31 -32.03
N GLY A 180 -4.26 2.56 -31.46
CA GLY A 180 -4.06 2.90 -30.06
C GLY A 180 -3.26 1.86 -29.27
N LEU A 181 -3.07 2.14 -27.98
CA LEU A 181 -2.33 1.25 -27.07
C LEU A 181 -3.19 0.03 -26.71
N LYS A 182 -2.71 -1.16 -27.04
CA LYS A 182 -3.37 -2.43 -26.73
C LYS A 182 -2.56 -3.22 -25.71
N THR A 183 -3.26 -4.02 -24.90
CA THR A 183 -2.65 -4.91 -23.89
C THR A 183 -2.96 -6.35 -24.25
N ILE A 184 -1.94 -7.09 -24.65
CA ILE A 184 -1.99 -8.53 -24.90
C ILE A 184 -1.84 -9.24 -23.56
N THR A 185 -2.78 -10.12 -23.25
CA THR A 185 -2.75 -10.99 -22.07
C THR A 185 -2.69 -12.44 -22.54
N LEU A 186 -1.77 -13.21 -21.97
CA LEU A 186 -1.72 -14.65 -22.13
C LEU A 186 -1.88 -15.30 -20.75
N ILE A 187 -2.88 -16.17 -20.62
CA ILE A 187 -3.05 -17.08 -19.49
C ILE A 187 -2.71 -18.50 -19.98
N VAL A 188 -1.86 -19.18 -19.23
CA VAL A 188 -1.44 -20.55 -19.53
C VAL A 188 -1.97 -21.47 -18.43
N ASN A 189 -2.39 -22.69 -18.80
CA ASN A 189 -2.90 -23.70 -17.87
C ASN A 189 -4.09 -23.23 -17.01
N GLY A 190 -4.82 -22.22 -17.47
CA GLY A 190 -6.02 -21.69 -16.79
C GLY A 190 -5.77 -20.90 -15.49
N ASP A 191 -4.51 -20.73 -15.04
CA ASP A 191 -4.24 -19.99 -13.81
C ASP A 191 -4.06 -18.49 -14.09
N VAL A 192 -5.13 -17.74 -13.87
CA VAL A 192 -5.20 -16.28 -14.08
C VAL A 192 -4.12 -15.54 -13.29
N ARG A 193 -3.66 -16.08 -12.14
CA ARG A 193 -2.62 -15.46 -11.31
C ARG A 193 -1.27 -15.42 -12.01
N TYR A 194 -1.03 -16.32 -12.96
CA TYR A 194 0.18 -16.38 -13.79
C TYR A 194 -0.01 -15.73 -15.17
N GLY A 195 -1.11 -14.99 -15.38
CA GLY A 195 -1.35 -14.27 -16.61
C GLY A 195 -0.29 -13.19 -16.90
N THR A 196 0.42 -13.32 -18.00
CA THR A 196 1.44 -12.34 -18.44
C THR A 196 0.81 -11.31 -19.35
N LYS A 197 1.10 -10.02 -19.11
CA LYS A 197 0.60 -8.89 -19.92
C LYS A 197 1.74 -8.18 -20.65
N LYS A 198 1.55 -7.88 -21.94
CA LYS A 198 2.46 -7.07 -22.76
C LYS A 198 1.70 -5.99 -23.51
N LYS A 199 2.31 -4.81 -23.67
CA LYS A 199 1.72 -3.68 -24.39
C LYS A 199 2.25 -3.62 -25.82
N ILE A 200 1.41 -3.21 -26.74
CA ILE A 200 1.75 -2.95 -28.14
C ILE A 200 1.05 -1.66 -28.59
N ASN A 201 1.75 -0.83 -29.36
CA ASN A 201 1.16 0.38 -29.93
C ASN A 201 0.65 0.12 -31.35
N VAL A 202 -0.66 0.19 -31.57
CA VAL A 202 -1.26 -0.01 -32.89
C VAL A 202 -1.35 1.32 -33.62
N LEU A 203 -0.57 1.48 -34.69
CA LEU A 203 -0.51 2.70 -35.50
C LEU A 203 -1.68 2.75 -36.48
N PRO A 204 -2.29 3.92 -36.72
CA PRO A 204 -3.30 4.06 -37.76
C PRO A 204 -2.71 3.73 -39.14
N LYS A 205 -3.56 3.22 -40.04
CA LYS A 205 -3.18 3.02 -41.44
C LYS A 205 -2.78 4.38 -42.04
N PRO A 206 -1.67 4.47 -42.79
CA PRO A 206 -1.33 5.70 -43.51
C PRO A 206 -2.52 6.11 -44.38
N SER A 207 -3.07 7.30 -44.14
CA SER A 207 -4.07 7.87 -45.03
C SER A 207 -3.38 8.12 -46.38
N LEU A 208 -3.88 7.49 -47.44
CA LEU A 208 -3.52 7.89 -48.79
C LEU A 208 -3.96 9.35 -48.92
N VAL A 209 -2.99 10.27 -48.94
CA VAL A 209 -3.28 11.65 -49.32
C VAL A 209 -3.66 11.58 -50.79
N ASP A 210 -4.96 11.65 -51.06
CA ASP A 210 -5.50 11.86 -52.39
C ASP A 210 -4.95 13.21 -52.88
N ASN A 211 -3.84 13.19 -53.61
CA ASN A 211 -3.37 14.31 -54.41
C ASN A 211 -4.32 14.45 -55.63
N LYS A 212 -5.60 14.75 -55.37
CA LYS A 212 -6.45 15.31 -56.41
C LYS A 212 -5.91 16.72 -56.71
N PRO A 213 -5.70 17.08 -57.98
CA PRO A 213 -5.20 18.40 -58.32
C PRO A 213 -6.16 19.45 -57.78
N VAL A 214 -5.66 20.31 -56.89
CA VAL A 214 -6.39 21.47 -56.39
C VAL A 214 -6.67 22.36 -57.59
N ARG A 215 -7.94 22.46 -57.98
CA ARG A 215 -8.41 23.41 -58.99
C ARG A 215 -8.03 24.81 -58.52
N ARG A 216 -7.12 25.47 -59.23
CA ARG A 216 -6.66 26.83 -58.89
C ARG A 216 -7.85 27.78 -58.88
N VAL A 217 -8.22 28.28 -57.71
CA VAL A 217 -9.08 29.45 -57.59
C VAL A 217 -8.18 30.69 -57.72
N PRO A 218 -8.53 31.69 -58.54
CA PRO A 218 -7.75 32.93 -58.63
C PRO A 218 -7.72 33.64 -57.28
N ARG A 219 -6.52 33.83 -56.73
CA ARG A 219 -6.28 34.56 -55.49
C ARG A 219 -6.18 36.05 -55.81
N ASN A 220 -7.26 36.80 -55.62
CA ASN A 220 -7.15 38.25 -55.43
C ASN A 220 -6.70 38.50 -53.99
N SER A 221 -5.48 38.99 -53.82
CA SER A 221 -4.92 39.42 -52.54
C SER A 221 -4.55 40.90 -52.61
N PRO A 222 -5.01 41.77 -51.68
CA PRO A 222 -4.33 43.02 -51.39
C PRO A 222 -3.05 42.73 -50.61
N LYS A 223 -1.96 43.40 -51.00
CA LYS A 223 -0.65 43.37 -50.33
C LYS A 223 -0.76 43.94 -48.91
N SER A 224 -0.20 43.24 -47.93
CA SER A 224 0.26 43.87 -46.70
C SER A 224 1.61 43.28 -46.30
N THR A 225 2.52 44.19 -46.02
CA THR A 225 3.97 44.03 -45.91
C THR A 225 4.35 43.70 -44.47
N ILE A 226 5.03 42.58 -44.24
CA ILE A 226 5.79 42.36 -43.01
C ILE A 226 7.21 41.93 -43.42
N PRO A 227 8.27 42.57 -42.90
CA PRO A 227 9.65 42.26 -43.28
C PRO A 227 10.09 40.88 -42.77
N TYR A 228 10.88 40.19 -43.60
CA TYR A 228 11.39 38.85 -43.36
C TYR A 228 12.43 38.86 -42.22
N ALA A 229 12.24 38.00 -41.21
CA ALA A 229 13.25 37.75 -40.20
C ALA A 229 14.40 36.91 -40.80
N PRO A 230 15.68 37.21 -40.50
CA PRO A 230 16.81 36.58 -41.18
C PRO A 230 16.94 35.08 -40.88
N THR A 231 17.26 34.33 -41.92
CA THR A 231 17.45 32.87 -41.93
C THR A 231 18.69 32.46 -41.14
N ILE A 232 18.52 31.75 -40.02
CA ILE A 232 19.62 31.05 -39.36
C ILE A 232 19.78 29.69 -40.07
N GLY A 233 20.97 29.46 -40.63
CA GLY A 233 21.32 28.23 -41.35
C GLY A 233 21.16 26.99 -40.47
N VAL A 234 20.43 26.00 -40.97
CA VAL A 234 20.31 24.68 -40.34
C VAL A 234 21.52 23.84 -40.75
N ALA A 235 22.38 23.57 -39.78
CA ALA A 235 23.46 22.59 -39.90
C ALA A 235 22.89 21.14 -39.90
N PRO A 236 23.59 20.16 -40.51
CA PRO A 236 23.06 18.82 -40.75
C PRO A 236 22.86 18.03 -39.45
N ILE A 237 21.70 17.38 -39.32
CA ILE A 237 21.39 16.47 -38.21
C ILE A 237 22.13 15.15 -38.46
N SER A 238 23.28 14.97 -37.80
CA SER A 238 23.90 13.66 -37.61
C SER A 238 23.41 13.01 -36.31
N ASP A 239 23.09 11.72 -36.43
CA ASP A 239 23.26 10.66 -35.44
C ASP A 239 22.49 10.64 -34.11
N LYS A 240 21.77 9.51 -33.94
CA LYS A 240 21.43 8.77 -32.72
C LYS A 240 20.81 9.55 -31.55
N PRO A 241 19.63 9.14 -31.03
CA PRO A 241 19.13 9.64 -29.75
C PRO A 241 20.12 9.25 -28.65
N LYS A 242 20.93 10.20 -28.18
CA LYS A 242 21.66 10.07 -26.92
C LYS A 242 20.63 9.95 -25.81
N GLU A 243 20.69 8.83 -25.11
CA GLU A 243 19.90 8.57 -23.91
C GLU A 243 20.34 9.55 -22.81
N THR A 244 19.65 10.68 -22.72
CA THR A 244 19.91 11.72 -21.73
C THR A 244 19.47 11.22 -20.36
N LYS A 245 20.43 10.82 -19.53
CA LYS A 245 20.20 10.50 -18.11
C LYS A 245 19.59 11.73 -17.43
N ALA A 246 18.51 11.52 -16.68
CA ALA A 246 17.84 12.58 -15.93
C ALA A 246 18.78 13.18 -14.86
N PRO A 247 18.70 14.49 -14.59
CA PRO A 247 19.48 15.11 -13.53
C PRO A 247 19.12 14.49 -12.17
N PHE A 248 20.14 14.22 -11.34
CA PHE A 248 19.91 13.65 -10.03
C PHE A 248 19.36 14.68 -9.04
N ILE A 249 18.25 14.37 -8.38
CA ILE A 249 17.69 15.16 -7.29
C ILE A 249 17.55 14.33 -6.02
N GLY A 250 18.16 14.75 -4.92
CA GLY A 250 18.03 14.09 -3.62
C GLY A 250 16.64 14.26 -2.99
N LEU A 251 16.29 13.40 -2.02
CA LEU A 251 14.97 13.42 -1.37
C LEU A 251 14.64 14.77 -0.71
N ASN A 252 15.62 15.38 -0.02
CA ASN A 252 15.43 16.66 0.68
C ASN A 252 15.12 17.79 -0.31
N LYS A 253 15.89 17.88 -1.40
CA LYS A 253 15.69 18.89 -2.45
C LYS A 253 14.38 18.68 -3.22
N LEU A 254 13.96 17.44 -3.40
CA LEU A 254 12.65 17.12 -3.98
C LEU A 254 11.50 17.53 -3.04
N LYS A 255 11.65 17.27 -1.74
CA LYS A 255 10.70 17.71 -0.71
C LYS A 255 10.53 19.23 -0.71
N GLU A 256 11.63 19.98 -0.72
CA GLU A 256 11.61 21.45 -0.82
C GLU A 256 10.90 21.93 -2.08
N LYS A 257 11.21 21.36 -3.25
CA LYS A 257 10.52 21.71 -4.49
C LYS A 257 9.01 21.44 -4.44
N LEU A 258 8.58 20.36 -3.79
CA LEU A 258 7.15 20.06 -3.61
C LEU A 258 6.46 21.06 -2.68
N LEU A 259 7.15 21.53 -1.64
CA LEU A 259 6.65 22.62 -0.78
C LEU A 259 6.54 23.93 -1.57
N LEU A 260 7.49 24.23 -2.46
CA LEU A 260 7.41 25.40 -3.35
C LEU A 260 6.23 25.32 -4.33
N VAL A 261 5.77 24.12 -4.71
CA VAL A 261 4.52 23.96 -5.48
C VAL A 261 3.29 24.28 -4.63
N ALA A 262 3.30 23.88 -3.35
CA ALA A 262 2.24 24.22 -2.43
C ALA A 262 2.16 25.74 -2.17
N ASP A 263 3.31 26.41 -2.10
CA ASP A 263 3.46 27.87 -1.96
C ASP A 263 3.28 28.65 -3.27
N GLU A 264 2.85 27.99 -4.36
CA GLU A 264 2.65 28.59 -5.69
C GLU A 264 3.89 29.18 -6.38
N LYS A 265 5.08 28.93 -5.84
CA LYS A 265 6.37 29.39 -6.40
C LYS A 265 6.89 28.50 -7.53
N GLN A 266 6.41 27.26 -7.63
CA GLN A 266 6.75 26.31 -8.71
C GLN A 266 5.52 25.59 -9.24
N THR A 267 5.63 25.02 -10.44
CA THR A 267 4.57 24.24 -11.07
C THR A 267 5.01 22.80 -11.31
N ALA A 268 4.06 21.91 -11.57
CA ALA A 268 4.35 20.51 -11.93
C ALA A 268 5.31 20.40 -13.14
N LYS A 269 5.28 21.37 -14.08
CA LYS A 269 6.18 21.40 -15.24
C LYS A 269 7.66 21.49 -14.87
N ASN A 270 8.00 22.09 -13.73
CA ASN A 270 9.38 22.19 -13.24
C ASN A 270 9.96 20.82 -12.82
N PHE A 271 9.16 19.75 -12.81
CA PHE A 271 9.58 18.39 -12.52
C PHE A 271 9.77 17.53 -13.78
N ASN A 272 9.50 18.09 -14.96
CA ASN A 272 9.48 17.34 -16.22
C ASN A 272 10.83 16.66 -16.53
N GLU A 273 11.94 17.29 -16.15
CA GLU A 273 13.29 16.75 -16.32
C GLU A 273 13.56 15.53 -15.42
N TYR A 274 13.04 15.52 -14.19
CA TYR A 274 13.19 14.40 -13.25
C TYR A 274 12.21 13.25 -13.53
N LEU A 275 11.07 13.57 -14.16
CA LEU A 275 10.02 12.65 -14.55
C LEU A 275 10.16 12.19 -16.01
N CYS A 276 11.17 12.68 -16.72
CA CYS A 276 11.47 12.32 -18.12
C CYS A 276 10.27 12.49 -19.06
N GLY A 277 9.62 13.65 -18.96
CA GLY A 277 8.44 13.97 -19.78
C GLY A 277 7.11 13.48 -19.21
N ASN A 278 7.12 12.60 -18.20
CA ASN A 278 5.92 11.94 -17.71
C ASN A 278 5.29 12.65 -16.50
N LEU A 279 4.65 13.80 -16.73
CA LEU A 279 3.91 14.54 -15.68
C LEU A 279 2.66 13.80 -15.17
N ASN A 280 2.18 12.79 -15.91
CA ASN A 280 1.07 11.92 -15.51
C ASN A 280 1.53 10.65 -14.79
N LEU A 281 2.75 10.67 -14.22
CA LEU A 281 3.28 9.54 -13.45
C LEU A 281 2.29 9.14 -12.34
N SER A 282 1.99 7.84 -12.24
CA SER A 282 1.13 7.31 -11.17
C SER A 282 1.93 7.25 -9.87
N ILE A 283 1.42 7.93 -8.84
CA ILE A 283 2.07 8.08 -7.54
C ILE A 283 1.11 7.65 -6.42
N VAL A 284 1.67 7.33 -5.25
CA VAL A 284 0.89 6.96 -4.07
C VAL A 284 0.94 8.09 -3.06
N VAL A 285 -0.20 8.72 -2.78
CA VAL A 285 -0.33 9.83 -1.84
C VAL A 285 -1.29 9.44 -0.72
N ASN A 286 -0.84 9.46 0.54
CA ASN A 286 -1.65 9.07 1.71
C ASN A 286 -2.39 7.73 1.51
N ARG A 287 -1.66 6.71 1.00
CA ARG A 287 -2.16 5.36 0.67
C ARG A 287 -3.16 5.27 -0.50
N LYS A 288 -3.43 6.37 -1.23
CA LYS A 288 -4.28 6.39 -2.43
C LYS A 288 -3.45 6.62 -3.69
N LYS A 289 -3.81 5.96 -4.80
CA LYS A 289 -3.19 6.19 -6.12
C LYS A 289 -3.76 7.46 -6.76
N THR A 290 -2.90 8.30 -7.33
CA THR A 290 -3.25 9.55 -8.05
C THR A 290 -2.14 9.84 -9.07
N THR A 291 -2.32 10.81 -9.95
CA THR A 291 -1.22 11.25 -10.84
C THR A 291 -0.39 12.37 -10.20
N PHE A 292 0.87 12.52 -10.62
CA PHE A 292 1.73 13.58 -10.11
C PHE A 292 1.14 14.98 -10.36
N ILE A 293 0.58 15.20 -11.55
CA ILE A 293 -0.08 16.48 -11.88
C ILE A 293 -1.32 16.75 -11.00
N GLU A 294 -2.18 15.75 -10.76
CA GLU A 294 -3.34 15.88 -9.88
C GLU A 294 -2.92 16.19 -8.44
N PHE A 295 -1.85 15.56 -7.96
CA PHE A 295 -1.31 15.83 -6.64
C PHE A 295 -0.80 17.27 -6.53
N CYS A 296 0.00 17.74 -7.49
CA CYS A 296 0.49 19.12 -7.53
C CYS A 296 -0.66 20.14 -7.55
N GLN A 297 -1.70 19.88 -8.35
CA GLN A 297 -2.90 20.72 -8.36
C GLN A 297 -3.63 20.71 -7.01
N ARG A 298 -3.68 19.56 -6.32
CA ARG A 298 -4.38 19.41 -5.04
C ARG A 298 -3.71 20.17 -3.89
N ILE A 299 -2.38 20.27 -3.90
CA ILE A 299 -1.59 20.94 -2.85
C ILE A 299 -1.35 22.42 -3.12
N LYS A 300 -1.57 22.89 -4.35
CA LYS A 300 -1.40 24.30 -4.72
C LYS A 300 -2.24 25.20 -3.81
N GLY A 301 -1.60 26.21 -3.21
CA GLY A 301 -2.24 27.17 -2.31
C GLY A 301 -2.62 26.61 -0.95
N LYS A 302 -2.05 25.47 -0.52
CA LYS A 302 -2.39 24.83 0.76
C LYS A 302 -1.15 24.61 1.62
N GLY A 303 -1.24 24.97 2.90
CA GLY A 303 -0.25 24.55 3.89
C GLY A 303 -0.18 23.03 3.98
N ILE A 304 0.98 22.46 3.68
CA ILE A 304 1.23 21.01 3.81
C ILE A 304 2.51 20.73 4.59
N LYS A 305 2.50 19.63 5.35
CA LYS A 305 3.69 19.05 5.99
C LYS A 305 3.93 17.65 5.45
N ILE A 306 4.98 17.47 4.67
CA ILE A 306 5.40 16.16 4.14
C ILE A 306 6.08 15.37 5.26
N LYS A 307 5.44 14.27 5.68
CA LYS A 307 5.89 13.35 6.74
C LYS A 307 6.83 12.27 6.20
N GLU A 308 6.56 11.80 4.98
CA GLU A 308 7.29 10.70 4.36
C GLU A 308 7.34 10.93 2.84
N LEU A 309 8.50 10.70 2.25
CA LEU A 309 8.74 10.83 0.81
C LEU A 309 9.69 9.73 0.39
N GLU A 310 9.23 8.83 -0.47
CA GLU A 310 10.05 7.75 -1.03
C GLU A 310 10.04 7.84 -2.56
N ILE A 311 11.19 7.50 -3.16
CA ILE A 311 11.40 7.60 -4.60
C ILE A 311 12.06 6.34 -5.13
N VAL A 312 11.52 5.80 -6.23
CA VAL A 312 12.15 4.71 -6.98
C VAL A 312 12.56 5.26 -8.33
N ARG A 313 13.84 5.07 -8.69
CA ARG A 313 14.40 5.54 -9.95
C ARG A 313 14.64 4.40 -10.93
N ALA A 314 14.66 4.74 -12.21
CA ALA A 314 15.16 3.90 -13.29
C ALA A 314 16.69 4.01 -13.42
N GLU A 315 17.26 3.16 -14.27
CA GLU A 315 18.71 3.17 -14.61
C GLU A 315 19.17 4.50 -15.23
N ASN A 316 18.26 5.21 -15.90
CA ASN A 316 18.50 6.54 -16.47
C ASN A 316 18.17 7.69 -15.50
N ASN A 317 18.10 7.42 -14.19
CA ASN A 317 17.77 8.36 -13.10
C ASN A 317 16.35 8.94 -13.09
N CYS A 318 15.50 8.60 -14.06
CA CYS A 318 14.10 9.04 -14.06
C CYS A 318 13.35 8.52 -12.84
N ILE A 319 12.52 9.36 -12.21
CA ILE A 319 11.61 8.93 -11.14
C ILE A 319 10.50 8.08 -11.76
N LYS A 320 10.42 6.81 -11.34
CA LYS A 320 9.41 5.83 -11.80
C LYS A 320 8.27 5.63 -10.81
N ASN A 321 8.55 5.74 -9.51
CA ASN A 321 7.51 5.73 -8.48
C ASN A 321 7.82 6.78 -7.41
N LEU A 322 6.75 7.35 -6.87
CA LEU A 322 6.78 8.35 -5.82
C LEU A 322 5.74 7.97 -4.77
N VAL A 323 6.16 7.85 -3.52
CA VAL A 323 5.27 7.64 -2.38
C VAL A 323 5.37 8.86 -1.48
N ILE A 324 4.23 9.49 -1.20
CA ILE A 324 4.16 10.70 -0.38
C ILE A 324 3.15 10.49 0.73
N ARG A 325 3.55 10.74 1.98
CA ARG A 325 2.60 10.98 3.08
C ARG A 325 2.73 12.40 3.56
N TYR A 326 1.61 13.11 3.60
CA TYR A 326 1.55 14.49 4.05
C TYR A 326 0.29 14.76 4.87
N SER A 327 0.37 15.71 5.78
CA SER A 327 -0.79 16.29 6.45
C SER A 327 -1.02 17.70 5.94
N LYS A 328 -2.28 18.14 5.86
CA LYS A 328 -2.61 19.55 5.72
C LYS A 328 -2.25 20.26 7.03
N THR A 329 -1.61 21.39 6.94
CA THR A 329 -1.41 22.34 8.02
C THR A 329 -2.42 23.45 7.78
N GLY A 330 -3.59 23.35 8.41
CA GLY A 330 -4.60 24.40 8.39
C GLY A 330 -4.66 25.10 9.74
N LEU A 331 -4.78 26.43 9.71
CA LEU A 331 -5.94 27.03 10.37
C LEU A 331 -7.07 27.05 9.33
N PHE A 332 -8.29 26.85 9.84
CA PHE A 332 -9.54 26.54 9.13
C PHE A 332 -9.80 27.34 7.85
#